data_AF-A0A642C168-F1
#
_entry.id   AF-A0A642C168-F1
#
_cell.length_a   1.000
_cell.length_b   1.000
_cell.length_c   1.000
_cell.angle_alpha   90.00
_cell.angle_beta   90.00
_cell.angle_gamma   90.00
#
_symmetry.space_group_name_H-M   'P 1'
#
loop_
_entity.id
_entity.type
_entity.pdbx_description
1 polymer ?
#
loop_
_entity_poly.entity_id
_entity_poly.type
_entity_poly.pdbx_seq_one_letter_code
_entity_poly.pdbx_strand_id
1 'polypeptide(L)' 'TIPDDKLLVVELYEKNGGRHQTIRVENADIVNAEVIDELKIK' A
#
# COMPACT_ATOMS: atom_id res chain seq x y z
N THR A 1 -2.79 -1.57 13.44
CA THR A 1 -1.88 -0.41 13.59
C THR A 1 -0.45 -0.88 13.47
N ILE A 2 0.46 0.02 13.17
CA ILE A 2 1.92 -0.19 13.23
C ILE A 2 2.52 0.87 14.18
N PRO A 3 3.72 0.66 14.74
CA PRO A 3 4.39 1.72 15.51
C PRO A 3 4.55 3.01 14.69
N ASP A 4 4.37 4.17 15.33
CA ASP A 4 4.35 5.48 14.65
C ASP A 4 5.69 5.85 13.99
N ASP A 5 6.79 5.25 14.42
CA ASP A 5 8.12 5.41 13.84
C ASP A 5 8.41 4.43 12.70
N LYS A 6 7.41 3.63 12.30
CA LYS A 6 7.53 2.62 11.25
C LYS A 6 6.64 2.92 10.06
N LEU A 7 7.05 2.36 8.93
CA LEU A 7 6.35 2.46 7.68
C LEU A 7 6.16 1.06 7.10
N LEU A 8 4.94 0.78 6.62
CA LEU A 8 4.70 -0.39 5.77
C LEU A 8 5.02 0.01 4.33
N VAL A 9 5.98 -0.68 3.72
CA VAL A 9 6.35 -0.48 2.32
C VAL A 9 5.81 -1.66 1.51
N VAL A 10 4.95 -1.37 0.54
CA VAL A 10 4.41 -2.36 -0.41
C VAL A 10 5.05 -2.11 -1.76
N GLU A 11 5.73 -3.11 -2.28
CA GLU A 11 6.34 -3.07 -3.62
C GLU A 11 5.52 -3.90 -4.59
N LEU A 12 5.12 -3.27 -5.69
CA LEU A 12 4.34 -3.89 -6.74
C LEU A 12 5.19 -4.01 -8.00
N TYR A 13 5.39 -5.24 -8.44
CA TYR A 13 6.18 -5.59 -9.61
C TYR A 13 5.29 -6.18 -10.69
N GLU A 14 5.46 -5.70 -11.92
CA GLU A 14 4.87 -6.36 -13.09
C GLU A 14 5.72 -7.56 -13.48
N LYS A 15 5.11 -8.75 -13.48
CA LYS A 15 5.82 -9.97 -13.88
C LYS A 15 6.29 -9.84 -15.33
N ASN A 16 7.60 -9.95 -15.54
CA ASN A 16 8.27 -9.79 -16.83
C ASN A 16 8.08 -8.39 -17.47
N GLY A 17 7.69 -7.39 -16.69
CA GLY A 17 7.54 -6.01 -17.14
C GLY A 17 8.63 -5.10 -16.60
N GLY A 18 8.67 -3.86 -17.09
CA GLY A 18 9.57 -2.82 -16.57
C GLY A 18 8.95 -1.96 -15.47
N ARG A 19 7.66 -2.14 -15.17
CA ARG A 19 6.93 -1.31 -14.21
C ARG A 19 7.19 -1.79 -12.79
N HIS A 20 7.67 -0.87 -11.96
CA HIS A 20 7.86 -1.03 -10.52
C HIS A 20 7.22 0.16 -9.81
N GLN A 21 6.38 -0.11 -8.82
CA GLN A 21 5.73 0.91 -8.01
C GLN A 21 5.94 0.60 -6.53
N THR A 22 6.26 1.62 -5.75
CA THR A 22 6.37 1.54 -4.29
C THR A 22 5.23 2.34 -3.67
N ILE A 23 4.47 1.72 -2.77
CA ILE A 23 3.44 2.36 -1.96
C ILE A 23 3.95 2.41 -0.52
N ARG A 24 3.91 3.60 0.08
CA ARG A 24 4.30 3.86 1.46
C ARG A 24 3.01 4.04 2.26
N VAL A 25 2.86 3.28 3.35
CA VAL A 25 1.66 3.28 4.18
C VAL A 25 2.07 3.61 5.62
N GLU A 26 1.56 4.73 6.12
CA GLU A 26 1.77 5.21 7.49
C GLU A 26 0.76 4.56 8.47
N ASN A 27 1.01 4.68 9.77
CA ASN A 27 0.06 4.18 10.78
C ASN A 27 -1.33 4.84 10.64
N ALA A 28 -1.36 6.14 10.34
CA ALA A 28 -2.62 6.87 10.12
C ALA A 28 -3.44 6.29 8.96
N ASP A 29 -2.78 5.85 7.88
CA ASP A 29 -3.47 5.24 6.74
C ASP A 29 -4.14 3.93 7.14
N ILE A 30 -3.48 3.10 7.97
CA ILE A 30 -4.01 1.82 8.44
C ILE A 30 -5.15 2.03 9.43
N VAL A 31 -5.03 3.01 10.32
CA VAL A 31 -6.08 3.35 11.30
C VAL A 31 -7.36 3.83 10.60
N ASN A 32 -7.21 4.61 9.53
CA ASN A 32 -8.33 5.18 8.78
C ASN A 32 -8.78 4.31 7.59
N ALA A 33 -8.20 3.11 7.41
CA ALA A 33 -8.53 2.25 6.29
C ALA A 33 -9.94 1.64 6.43
N GLU A 34 -10.63 1.54 5.30
CA GLU A 34 -11.92 0.86 5.17
C GLU A 34 -11.79 -0.38 4.28
N VAL A 35 -12.62 -1.38 4.54
CA VAL A 35 -12.71 -2.57 3.68
C VAL A 35 -13.42 -2.18 2.39
N ILE A 36 -12.79 -2.48 1.26
CA ILE A 36 -13.38 -2.31 -0.07
C ILE A 36 -13.69 -3.69 -0.66
N ASP A 37 -14.83 -3.81 -1.34
CA ASP A 37 -15.23 -5.06 -2.01
C ASP A 37 -14.35 -5.35 -3.25
N GLU A 38 -13.92 -4.29 -3.93
CA GLU A 38 -13.11 -4.38 -5.13
C GLU A 38 -12.06 -3.27 -5.18
N LEU A 39 -10.92 -3.59 -5.79
CA LEU A 39 -9.90 -2.61 -6.11
C LEU A 39 -10.39 -1.74 -7.29
N LYS A 40 -10.56 -0.44 -7.04
CA LYS A 40 -10.90 0.53 -8.10
C LYS A 40 -9.62 1.05 -8.76
N ILE A 41 -9.41 0.66 -10.01
CA ILE A 41 -8.34 1.18 -10.87
C ILE A 41 -8.97 2.16 -11.88
N LYS A 42 -8.42 3.36 -12.02
CA LYS A 42 -8.76 4.32 -13.09
C LYS A 42 -7.74 4.26 -14.20
#